data_AF-A0A7M3W5Q5-F1
#
_entry.id   AF-A0A7M3W5Q5-F1
#
_cell.length_a   1.000
_cell.length_b   1.000
_cell.length_c   1.000
_cell.angle_alpha   90.00
_cell.angle_beta   90.00
_cell.angle_gamma   90.00
#
_symmetry.space_group_name_H-M   'P 1'
#
loop_
_entity.id
_entity.type
_entity.pdbx_description
1 polymer ?
#
loop_
_entity_poly.entity_id
_entity_poly.type
_entity_poly.pdbx_seq_one_letter_code
_entity_poly.pdbx_strand_id
1 'polypeptide(L)'
;MRYDVLNLILGWTLLALLVPLGFCGLITVWLDGWELALQAFLPAMLISGGLGAAMLGLFTRTDSAQRLRDLEAFVGVGLVWPLTVL
;
A
#
# COMPACT_ATOMS: atom_id res chain seq x y z
N MET A 1 -5.50 20.84 -5.30
CA MET A 1 -5.78 19.65 -4.46
C MET A 1 -4.54 19.37 -3.63
N ARG A 2 -4.64 18.99 -2.35
CA ARG A 2 -3.45 18.75 -1.50
C ARG A 2 -2.97 17.31 -1.71
N TYR A 3 -2.04 17.12 -2.65
CA TYR A 3 -1.51 15.80 -3.00
C TYR A 3 -0.79 15.11 -1.83
N ASP A 4 -0.26 15.86 -0.87
CA ASP A 4 0.37 15.31 0.33
C ASP A 4 -0.60 14.39 1.11
N VAL A 5 -1.86 14.79 1.28
CA VAL A 5 -2.87 14.00 1.98
C VAL A 5 -3.20 12.73 1.21
N LEU A 6 -3.25 12.82 -0.13
CA LEU A 6 -3.50 11.67 -0.98
C LEU A 6 -2.34 10.67 -0.90
N ASN A 7 -1.10 11.15 -0.93
CA ASN A 7 0.09 10.31 -0.76
C ASN A 7 0.16 9.66 0.62
N LEU A 8 -0.37 10.33 1.66
CA LEU A 8 -0.51 9.76 3.00
C LEU A 8 -1.46 8.56 2.98
N ILE A 9 -2.67 8.74 2.44
CA ILE A 9 -3.68 7.68 2.39
C ILE A 9 -3.19 6.51 1.54
N LEU A 10 -2.72 6.79 0.32
CA LEU A 10 -2.24 5.76 -0.60
C LEU A 10 -1.02 5.05 -0.04
N GLY A 11 -0.06 5.79 0.52
CA GLY A 11 1.15 5.23 1.12
C GLY A 11 0.85 4.27 2.27
N TRP A 12 -0.02 4.67 3.21
CA TRP A 12 -0.46 3.78 4.29
C TRP A 12 -1.26 2.59 3.80
N THR A 13 -2.08 2.76 2.78
CA THR A 13 -2.87 1.65 2.21
C THR A 13 -1.95 0.60 1.58
N LEU A 14 -0.95 1.04 0.81
CA LEU A 14 0.07 0.17 0.21
C LEU A 14 0.90 -0.57 1.28
N LEU A 15 1.27 0.10 2.37
CA LEU A 15 1.94 -0.58 3.48
C LEU A 15 1.03 -1.57 4.20
N ALA A 16 -0.26 -1.25 4.36
CA ALA A 16 -1.22 -2.16 4.98
C ALA A 16 -1.39 -3.46 4.19
N LEU A 17 -1.24 -3.44 2.85
CA LEU A 17 -1.27 -4.65 2.00
C LEU A 17 -0.15 -5.64 2.29
N LEU A 18 0.98 -5.20 2.87
CA LEU A 18 2.06 -6.11 3.24
C LEU A 18 1.62 -7.16 4.27
N VAL A 19 0.65 -6.82 5.12
CA VAL A 19 0.14 -7.75 6.15
C VAL A 19 -0.59 -8.95 5.53
N PRO A 20 -1.66 -8.79 4.73
CA PRO A 20 -2.32 -9.92 4.09
C PRO A 20 -1.40 -10.63 3.09
N LEU A 21 -0.56 -9.91 2.33
CA LEU A 21 0.39 -10.54 1.40
C LEU A 21 1.42 -11.41 2.13
N GLY A 22 1.98 -10.91 3.23
CA GLY A 22 2.90 -11.66 4.07
C GLY A 22 2.24 -12.86 4.72
N PHE A 23 1.00 -12.70 5.21
CA PHE A 23 0.24 -13.81 5.78
C PHE A 23 -0.06 -14.91 4.77
N CYS A 24 -0.55 -14.56 3.58
CA CYS A 24 -0.75 -15.51 2.48
C CYS A 24 0.57 -16.17 2.07
N GLY A 25 1.65 -15.39 1.96
CA GLY A 25 2.99 -15.92 1.66
C GLY A 25 3.47 -16.94 2.69
N LEU A 26 3.27 -16.69 3.99
CA LEU A 26 3.61 -17.65 5.05
C LEU A 26 2.77 -18.93 4.97
N ILE A 27 1.49 -18.81 4.65
CA ILE A 27 0.62 -19.98 4.45
C ILE A 27 1.11 -20.79 3.24
N THR A 28 1.42 -20.14 2.11
CA THR A 28 1.93 -20.81 0.91
C THR A 28 3.28 -21.46 1.15
N VAL A 29 4.18 -20.84 1.93
CA VAL A 29 5.42 -21.48 2.38
C VAL A 29 5.12 -22.80 3.10
N TRP A 30 4.11 -22.83 3.96
CA TRP A 30 3.75 -24.01 4.74
C TRP A 30 3.08 -25.11 3.91
N LEU A 31 2.28 -24.75 2.91
CA LEU A 31 1.50 -25.69 2.10
C LEU A 31 2.22 -26.17 0.83
N ASP A 32 2.82 -25.23 0.09
CA ASP A 32 3.30 -25.43 -1.29
C ASP A 32 4.81 -25.17 -1.44
N GLY A 33 5.45 -24.66 -0.38
CA GLY A 33 6.90 -24.46 -0.32
C GLY A 33 7.38 -23.06 -0.66
N TRP A 34 8.68 -22.85 -0.44
CA TRP A 34 9.29 -21.51 -0.43
C TRP A 34 9.38 -20.86 -1.81
N GLU A 35 9.60 -21.66 -2.86
CA GLU A 35 9.76 -21.15 -4.22
C GLU A 35 8.47 -20.52 -4.75
N LEU A 36 7.34 -21.22 -4.60
CA LEU A 36 6.03 -20.71 -5.03
C LEU A 36 5.64 -19.45 -4.25
N ALA A 37 5.85 -19.45 -2.93
CA ALA A 37 5.51 -18.31 -2.09
C ALA A 37 6.31 -17.05 -2.48
N LEU A 38 7.61 -17.19 -2.75
CA LEU A 38 8.43 -16.06 -3.19
C LEU A 38 8.00 -15.57 -4.58
N GLN A 39 7.81 -16.47 -5.54
CA GLN A 39 7.40 -16.06 -6.89
C GLN A 39 6.03 -15.36 -6.91
N ALA A 40 5.08 -15.83 -6.10
CA ALA A 40 3.73 -15.28 -6.06
C ALA A 40 3.63 -13.96 -5.27
N PHE A 41 4.28 -13.85 -4.11
CA PHE A 41 4.02 -12.73 -3.18
C PHE A 41 5.18 -11.74 -3.04
N LEU A 42 6.43 -12.15 -3.30
CA LEU A 42 7.57 -11.25 -3.13
C LEU A 42 7.52 -10.03 -4.07
N PRO A 43 7.22 -10.15 -5.38
CA PRO A 43 7.14 -8.98 -6.26
C PRO A 43 6.07 -7.99 -5.79
N ALA A 44 4.88 -8.49 -5.42
CA ALA A 44 3.79 -7.67 -4.93
C ALA A 44 4.15 -6.96 -3.61
N MET A 45 4.80 -7.67 -2.67
CA MET A 45 5.28 -7.06 -1.42
C MET A 45 6.35 -5.99 -1.66
N LEU A 46 7.29 -6.22 -2.58
CA LEU A 46 8.34 -5.24 -2.88
C LEU A 46 7.77 -3.99 -3.54
N ILE A 47 6.86 -4.15 -4.49
CA ILE A 47 6.21 -3.02 -5.18
C ILE A 47 5.35 -2.23 -4.20
N SER A 48 4.47 -2.90 -3.45
CA SER A 48 3.58 -2.24 -2.50
C SER A 48 4.36 -1.58 -1.36
N GLY A 49 5.32 -2.29 -0.78
CA GLY A 49 6.16 -1.77 0.29
C GLY A 49 7.05 -0.62 -0.17
N GLY A 50 7.69 -0.76 -1.34
CA GLY A 50 8.57 0.25 -1.91
C GLY A 50 7.84 1.52 -2.30
N LEU A 51 6.72 1.41 -3.02
CA LEU A 51 5.90 2.57 -3.38
C LEU A 51 5.26 3.21 -2.15
N GLY A 52 4.72 2.40 -1.22
CA GLY A 52 4.14 2.91 0.01
C GLY A 52 5.14 3.69 0.86
N ALA A 53 6.34 3.14 1.05
CA ALA A 53 7.41 3.81 1.77
C ALA A 53 7.91 5.08 1.03
N ALA A 54 8.01 5.05 -0.30
CA ALA A 54 8.39 6.23 -1.08
C ALA A 54 7.35 7.35 -0.96
N MET A 55 6.05 7.02 -1.03
CA MET A 55 4.96 7.98 -0.85
C MET A 55 4.98 8.63 0.55
N LEU A 56 5.27 7.83 1.58
CA LEU A 56 5.36 8.31 2.97
C LEU A 56 6.66 9.08 3.28
N GLY A 57 7.76 8.70 2.65
CA GLY A 57 9.08 9.27 2.93
C GLY A 57 9.40 10.52 2.11
N LEU A 58 8.98 10.57 0.84
CA LEU A 58 9.36 11.62 -0.10
C LEU A 58 8.23 12.61 -0.39
N PHE A 59 6.97 12.18 -0.26
CA PHE A 59 5.83 12.90 -0.82
C PHE A 59 4.75 13.29 0.20
N THR A 60 5.04 13.19 1.50
CA THR A 60 4.13 13.57 2.59
C THR A 60 4.79 14.47 3.62
N ARG A 61 4.05 15.50 4.05
CA ARG A 61 4.35 16.27 5.26
C ARG A 61 3.45 15.80 6.40
N THR A 62 4.03 15.55 7.56
CA THR A 62 3.35 15.03 8.77
C THR A 62 2.27 15.98 9.33
N ASP A 63 2.31 17.28 9.01
CA ASP A 63 1.30 18.27 9.43
C ASP A 63 0.00 18.25 8.61
N SER A 64 -0.16 17.32 7.66
CA SER A 64 -1.27 17.34 6.69
C SER A 64 -2.55 16.65 7.17
N ALA A 65 -2.47 15.75 8.17
CA ALA A 65 -3.58 14.90 8.61
C ALA A 65 -4.76 15.67 9.24
N GLN A 66 -4.51 16.83 9.86
CA GLN A 66 -5.55 17.64 10.52
C GLN A 66 -6.47 18.41 9.56
N ARG A 67 -6.30 18.26 8.24
CA ARG A 67 -7.05 19.03 7.23
C ARG A 67 -7.59 18.17 6.09
N LEU A 68 -8.05 16.96 6.41
CA LEU A 68 -8.75 16.11 5.46
C LEU A 68 -10.02 16.82 4.97
N ARG A 69 -10.14 17.06 3.67
CA ARG A 69 -11.42 17.47 3.04
C ARG A 69 -12.12 16.25 2.42
N ASP A 70 -13.45 16.27 2.38
CA ASP A 70 -14.27 15.20 1.80
C ASP A 70 -13.87 14.82 0.36
N LEU A 71 -13.39 15.79 -0.42
CA LEU A 71 -12.86 15.60 -1.77
C LEU A 71 -11.60 14.72 -1.82
N GLU A 72 -10.69 14.88 -0.86
CA GLU A 72 -9.44 14.10 -0.79
C GLU A 72 -9.72 12.67 -0.32
N ALA A 73 -10.68 12.50 0.60
CA ALA A 73 -11.16 11.19 1.01
C ALA A 73 -11.83 10.44 -0.16
N PHE A 74 -12.70 11.10 -0.93
CA PHE A 74 -13.37 10.49 -2.08
C PHE A 74 -12.39 10.06 -3.17
N VAL A 75 -11.42 10.93 -3.52
CA VAL A 75 -10.38 10.58 -4.50
C VAL A 75 -9.44 9.51 -3.94
N GLY A 76 -9.11 9.57 -2.65
CA GLY A 76 -8.34 8.52 -1.98
C GLY A 76 -9.01 7.16 -2.13
N VAL A 77 -10.29 7.05 -1.76
CA VAL A 77 -11.06 5.80 -1.91
C VAL A 77 -11.13 5.35 -3.38
N GLY A 78 -11.39 6.28 -4.32
CA GLY A 78 -11.47 5.97 -5.74
C GLY A 78 -10.15 5.49 -6.35
N LEU A 79 -9.00 5.99 -5.87
CA LEU A 79 -7.67 5.60 -6.36
C LEU A 79 -7.12 4.35 -5.66
N VAL A 80 -7.48 4.12 -4.40
CA VAL A 80 -7.07 2.91 -3.67
C VAL A 80 -7.49 1.65 -4.42
N TRP A 81 -8.72 1.59 -4.92
CA TRP A 81 -9.23 0.39 -5.59
C TRP A 81 -8.38 -0.08 -6.79
N PRO A 82 -8.20 0.72 -7.87
CA PRO A 82 -7.38 0.29 -9.01
C PRO A 82 -5.93 0.04 -8.60
N LEU A 83 -5.39 0.80 -7.64
CA LEU A 83 -4.02 0.60 -7.16
C LEU A 83 -3.83 -0.74 -6.44
N THR A 84 -4.88 -1.26 -5.80
CA THR A 84 -4.84 -2.53 -5.05
C THR A 84 -5.15 -3.76 -5.90
N VAL A 85 -5.91 -3.61 -6.99
CA VAL A 85 -6.47 -4.73 -7.75
C VAL A 85 -5.80 -4.92 -9.11
N LEU A 86 -5.24 -3.85 -9.70
CA LEU A 86 -4.68 -3.83 -11.06
C LEU A 86 -3.20 -4.21 -11.07
#